data_AF-A0AAU7ZSB6-F1
#
_entry.id   AF-A0AAU7ZSB6-F1
#
_cell.length_a   1.000
_cell.length_b   1.000
_cell.length_c   1.000
_cell.angle_alpha   90.00
_cell.angle_beta   90.00
_cell.angle_gamma   90.00
#
_symmetry.space_group_name_H-M   'P 1'
#
loop_
_entity.id
_entity.type
_entity.pdbx_description
1 polymer ?
#
loop_
_entity_poly.entity_id
_entity_poly.type
_entity_poly.pdbx_seq_one_letter_code
_entity_poly.pdbx_strand_id
1 'polypeptide(L)' 'MDDPVIRKRVESHIPLGRSASAEEIAGVFAFLASDDAAYITGQTLYVDGGLTLHTDFKNNWSS' A
#
# COMPACT_ATOMS: atom_id res chain seq x y z
N MET A 1 -14.58 7.74 -5.12
CA MET A 1 -13.85 7.89 -3.83
C MET A 1 -13.52 9.36 -3.64
N ASP A 2 -14.55 10.19 -3.77
CA ASP A 2 -14.40 11.65 -3.94
C ASP A 2 -15.04 12.41 -2.78
N ASP A 3 -15.75 11.68 -1.91
CA ASP A 3 -16.16 12.19 -0.62
C ASP A 3 -14.93 12.22 0.32
N PRO A 4 -14.52 13.41 0.79
CA PRO A 4 -13.34 13.57 1.65
C PRO A 4 -13.50 12.87 3.01
N VAL A 5 -14.72 12.69 3.50
CA VAL A 5 -15.00 11.97 4.76
C VAL A 5 -14.72 10.48 4.58
N ILE A 6 -15.19 9.92 3.46
CA ILE A 6 -14.95 8.51 3.13
C ILE A 6 -13.45 8.27 2.90
N ARG A 7 -12.76 9.16 2.18
CA ARG A 7 -11.30 9.05 1.97
C ARG A 7 -10.54 9.01 3.29
N LYS A 8 -10.80 9.98 4.17
CA LYS A 8 -10.11 10.08 5.46
C LYS A 8 -10.37 8.86 6.36
N ARG A 9 -11.59 8.31 6.31
CA ARG A 9 -11.93 7.07 7.02
C ARG A 9 -11.17 5.87 6.46
N VAL A 10 -10.98 5.78 5.15
CA VAL A 10 -10.18 4.68 4.57
C VAL A 10 -8.72 4.82 4.96
N GLU A 11 -8.17 6.04 4.84
CA GLU A 11 -6.76 6.31 5.14
C GLU A 11 -6.39 6.13 6.60
N SER A 12 -7.35 6.26 7.53
CA SER A 12 -7.10 5.99 8.95
C SER A 12 -6.75 4.53 9.25
N HIS A 13 -7.04 3.60 8.33
CA HIS A 13 -6.68 2.19 8.46
C HIS A 13 -5.28 1.90 7.89
N ILE A 14 -4.67 2.86 7.18
CA ILE A 14 -3.30 2.75 6.69
C ILE A 14 -2.38 3.21 7.82
N PRO A 15 -1.41 2.42 8.29
CA PRO A 15 -0.49 2.87 9.35
C PRO A 15 0.25 4.16 9.02
N LEU A 16 0.61 4.36 7.75
CA LEU A 16 1.23 5.60 7.26
C LEU A 16 0.26 6.81 7.26
N GLY A 17 -1.04 6.58 7.52
CA GLY A 17 -2.07 7.61 7.67
C GLY A 17 -2.53 8.26 6.38
N ARG A 18 -2.10 7.74 5.23
CA ARG A 18 -2.42 8.28 3.89
C ARG A 18 -2.33 7.20 2.83
N SER A 19 -3.00 7.44 1.70
CA SER A 19 -2.77 6.67 0.48
C SER A 19 -1.39 7.00 -0.10
N ALA A 20 -0.78 6.02 -0.78
CA ALA A 20 0.41 6.27 -1.59
C ALA A 20 0.05 7.12 -2.82
N SER A 21 0.98 7.96 -3.27
CA SER A 21 0.88 8.63 -4.57
C SER A 21 1.20 7.65 -5.71
N ALA A 22 0.77 7.98 -6.93
CA ALA A 22 1.08 7.17 -8.10
C ALA A 22 2.61 7.05 -8.33
N GLU A 23 3.35 8.10 -8.01
CA GLU A 23 4.80 8.19 -8.17
C GLU A 23 5.53 7.29 -7.16
N GLU A 24 5.04 7.18 -5.93
CA GLU A 24 5.60 6.28 -4.92
C GLU A 24 5.47 4.82 -5.34
N ILE A 25 4.33 4.45 -5.92
CA ILE A 25 4.12 3.11 -6.47
C ILE A 25 5.01 2.90 -7.71
N ALA A 26 5.02 3.86 -8.65
CA ALA A 26 5.82 3.79 -9.86
C ALA A 26 7.32 3.63 -9.58
N GLY A 27 7.84 4.28 -8.53
CA GLY A 27 9.24 4.14 -8.11
C GLY A 27 9.61 2.69 -7.75
N VAL A 28 8.75 1.98 -7.05
CA VAL A 28 9.00 0.57 -6.70
C VAL A 28 8.93 -0.33 -7.93
N PHE A 29 7.99 -0.08 -8.84
CA PHE A 29 7.92 -0.79 -10.12
C PHE A 29 9.18 -0.55 -10.97
N ALA A 30 9.65 0.69 -11.04
CA ALA A 30 10.87 1.04 -11.77
C ALA A 30 12.10 0.32 -11.20
N PHE A 31 12.21 0.21 -9.87
CA PHE A 31 13.26 -0.57 -9.21
C PHE A 31 13.15 -2.07 -9.56
N LEU A 32 11.96 -2.67 -9.45
CA LEU A 32 11.78 -4.09 -9.78
C LEU A 32 12.05 -4.41 -11.26
N ALA A 33 11.90 -3.41 -12.14
CA ALA A 33 12.22 -3.53 -13.56
C ALA A 33 13.69 -3.20 -13.90
N SER A 34 14.49 -2.70 -12.95
CA SER A 34 15.88 -2.34 -13.19
C SER A 34 16.84 -3.51 -12.96
N ASP A 35 18.08 -3.34 -13.39
CA ASP A 35 19.16 -4.31 -13.17
C ASP A 35 19.48 -4.51 -11.68
N ASP A 36 19.14 -3.55 -10.81
CA ASP A 36 19.37 -3.65 -9.36
C ASP A 36 18.51 -4.76 -8.74
N ALA A 37 17.39 -5.13 -9.37
CA ALA A 37 16.51 -6.20 -8.94
C ALA A 37 16.75 -7.53 -9.69
N ALA A 38 17.84 -7.68 -10.45
CA ALA A 38 18.04 -8.79 -11.39
C ALA A 38 17.94 -10.21 -10.80
N TYR A 39 18.14 -10.37 -9.49
CA TYR A 39 18.04 -11.67 -8.81
C TYR A 39 16.79 -11.82 -7.93
N ILE A 40 15.89 -10.83 -7.95
CA ILE A 40 14.64 -10.84 -7.20
C ILE A 40 13.55 -11.47 -8.08
N THR A 41 13.08 -12.65 -7.69
CA THR A 41 11.99 -13.34 -8.39
C THR A 41 11.11 -14.14 -7.41
N GLY A 42 9.86 -14.38 -7.79
CA GLY A 42 8.89 -15.14 -6.99
C GLY A 42 8.42 -14.43 -5.70
N GLN A 43 8.70 -13.14 -5.55
CA GLN A 43 8.34 -12.36 -4.37
C GLN A 43 7.06 -11.55 -4.58
N THR A 44 6.29 -11.39 -3.51
CA THR A 44 5.24 -10.35 -3.42
C THR A 44 5.78 -9.24 -2.52
N LEU A 45 5.97 -8.05 -3.08
CA LEU A 45 6.40 -6.87 -2.33
C LEU A 45 5.20 -5.99 -2.02
N TYR A 46 4.83 -5.88 -0.75
CA TYR A 46 3.75 -5.01 -0.30
C TYR A 46 4.22 -3.55 -0.25
N VAL A 47 3.53 -2.70 -1.01
CA VAL A 47 3.77 -1.24 -1.06
C VAL A 47 2.46 -0.54 -0.67
N ASP A 48 2.05 -0.72 0.59
CA ASP A 48 0.69 -0.42 1.04
C ASP A 48 0.66 0.48 2.30
N GLY A 49 1.79 1.09 2.66
CA GLY A 49 1.89 1.91 3.87
C GLY A 49 1.74 1.12 5.19
N GLY A 50 1.95 -0.20 5.16
CA GLY A 50 1.90 -1.09 6.31
C GLY A 50 0.56 -1.81 6.50
N LEU A 51 -0.35 -1.67 5.54
CA LEU A 51 -1.72 -2.18 5.61
C LEU A 51 -1.77 -3.68 5.93
N THR A 52 -0.96 -4.48 5.22
CA THR A 52 -0.96 -5.94 5.30
C THR A 52 -0.56 -6.47 6.68
N LEU A 53 0.28 -5.73 7.41
CA LEU A 53 0.74 -6.11 8.74
C LEU A 53 -0.05 -5.43 9.87
N HIS A 54 -1.02 -4.56 9.53
CA HIS A 54 -1.82 -3.87 10.51
C HIS A 54 -2.92 -4.78 11.07
N THR A 55 -2.95 -4.90 12.39
CA THR A 55 -3.96 -5.65 13.13
C THR A 55 -5.40 -5.15 12.99
N ASP A 56 -5.63 -3.95 12.45
CA ASP A 56 -6.98 -3.37 12.32
C ASP A 56 -7.83 -4.12 11.30
N PHE A 57 -7.23 -4.89 10.39
CA PHE A 57 -7.93 -5.81 9.49
C PHE A 57 -8.26 -7.17 10.12
N LYS A 58 -7.94 -7.40 11.40
CA LYS A 58 -8.32 -8.65 12.09
C LYS A 58 -9.83 -8.86 12.16
N ASN A 59 -10.60 -7.77 12.12
CA ASN A 59 -12.05 -7.82 12.06
C ASN A 59 -12.51 -7.26 10.71
N ASN A 60 -13.37 -8.00 10.03
CA ASN A 60 -13.96 -7.56 8.77
C ASN A 60 -14.84 -6.33 9.04
N TRP A 61 -14.50 -5.20 8.42
CA TRP A 61 -15.21 -3.92 8.55
C TRP A 61 -16.57 -3.89 7.84
N SER A 62 -16.92 -4.97 7.12
CA SER A 62 -18.24 -5.19 6.50
C SER A 62 -19.14 -6.15 7.29
N SER A 63 -18.71 -6.59 8.49
CA SER A 63 -19.51 -7.34 9.45
C SER A 63 -20.21 -6.43 10.45
#